data_AF-A0A8I2YQP7-F1
#
_entry.id   AF-A0A8I2YQP7-F1
#
_cell.length_a   1.000
_cell.length_b   1.000
_cell.length_c   1.000
_cell.angle_alpha   90.00
_cell.angle_beta   90.00
_cell.angle_gamma   90.00
#
_symmetry.space_group_name_H-M   'P 1'
#
loop_
_entity.id
_entity.type
_entity.pdbx_description
1 polymer ?
#
loop_
_entity_poly.entity_id
_entity_poly.type
_entity_poly.pdbx_seq_one_letter_code
_entity_poly.pdbx_strand_id
1 'polypeptide(L)'
;MDRFLAPHTSEALAHSHLTENWFTWDQDHPSFNETLVAGCASYQAFNRYLSGSDLFIVPRSRSELESVLRRYAYDSIHNAIAVSRRPFSAVVTAEHVCWLKSLYCGVLNTDDNAEVLVALHTANRRTQPSTSDRALAATSIRT
;
A
#
# COMPACT_ATOMS: atom_id res chain seq x y z
N MET A 1 7.46 -5.87 -7.36
CA MET A 1 7.84 -4.66 -6.60
C MET A 1 8.88 -3.83 -7.35
N ASP A 2 9.88 -4.46 -7.98
CA ASP A 2 11.08 -3.81 -8.54
C ASP A 2 10.84 -2.68 -9.56
N ARG A 3 9.69 -2.67 -10.25
CA ARG A 3 9.32 -1.60 -11.19
C ARG A 3 8.92 -0.28 -10.50
N PHE A 4 8.31 -0.36 -9.32
CA PHE A 4 7.71 0.79 -8.65
C PHE A 4 8.53 1.25 -7.43
N LEU A 5 9.06 0.28 -6.69
CA LEU A 5 9.92 0.50 -5.52
C LEU A 5 11.03 -0.53 -5.58
N ALA A 6 12.15 -0.15 -6.17
CA ALA A 6 13.30 -1.02 -6.25
C ALA A 6 13.94 -1.22 -4.87
N PRO A 7 14.67 -2.32 -4.62
CA PRO A 7 15.18 -2.67 -3.28
C PRO A 7 16.14 -1.65 -2.65
N HIS A 8 16.67 -0.74 -3.46
CA HIS A 8 17.63 0.29 -3.09
C HIS A 8 16.98 1.66 -2.87
N THR A 9 15.66 1.79 -3.04
CA THR A 9 14.99 3.05 -2.73
C THR A 9 14.88 3.25 -1.22
N SER A 10 14.76 4.50 -0.78
CA SER A 10 14.62 4.87 0.62
C SER A 10 13.45 4.18 1.31
N GLU A 11 12.35 3.95 0.59
CA GLU A 11 11.14 3.29 1.07
C GLU A 11 11.39 1.80 1.34
N ALA A 12 12.10 1.11 0.44
CA ALA A 12 12.44 -0.30 0.60
C ALA A 12 13.42 -0.50 1.76
N LEU A 13 14.42 0.36 1.90
CA LEU A 13 15.36 0.35 3.03
C LEU A 13 14.65 0.64 4.35
N ALA A 14 13.74 1.63 4.37
CA ALA A 14 12.93 1.94 5.54
C ALA A 14 12.06 0.76 5.95
N HIS A 15 11.43 0.08 4.98
CA HIS A 15 10.64 -1.12 5.23
C HIS A 15 11.47 -2.25 5.82
N SER A 16 12.63 -2.57 5.24
CA SER A 16 13.52 -3.61 5.77
C SER A 16 13.96 -3.30 7.19
N HIS A 17 14.38 -2.06 7.45
CA HIS A 17 14.80 -1.63 8.78
C HIS A 17 13.67 -1.75 9.83
N LEU A 18 12.46 -1.31 9.51
CA LEU A 18 11.30 -1.41 10.41
C LEU A 18 10.84 -2.86 10.61
N THR A 19 10.91 -3.69 9.58
CA THR A 19 10.51 -5.10 9.67
C THR A 19 11.47 -5.91 10.53
N GLU A 20 12.78 -5.69 10.36
CA GLU A 20 13.83 -6.36 11.13
C GLU A 20 13.86 -5.91 12.59
N ASN A 21 13.59 -4.63 12.84
CA ASN A 21 13.67 -4.02 14.18
C ASN A 21 12.28 -3.65 14.75
N TRP A 22 11.23 -4.37 14.38
CA TRP A 22 9.84 -3.97 14.64
C TRP A 22 9.50 -3.66 16.12
N PHE A 23 10.21 -4.25 17.08
CA PHE A 23 10.00 -4.01 18.51
C PHE A 23 10.97 -3.02 19.15
N THR A 24 12.03 -2.62 18.43
CA THR A 24 13.14 -1.80 18.96
C THR A 24 13.45 -0.57 18.10
N TRP A 25 12.82 -0.41 16.94
CA TRP A 25 13.09 0.68 15.98
C TRP A 25 12.87 2.08 16.57
N ASP A 26 12.06 2.21 17.62
CA ASP A 26 11.76 3.46 18.32
C ASP A 26 12.65 3.71 19.56
N GLN A 27 13.57 2.78 19.87
CA GLN A 27 14.46 2.86 21.02
C GLN A 27 15.74 3.64 20.72
N ASP A 28 16.23 3.58 19.48
CA ASP A 28 17.49 4.19 19.06
C ASP A 28 17.41 5.71 18.83
N HIS A 29 16.20 6.25 18.72
CA HIS A 29 15.96 7.67 18.52
C HIS A 29 15.30 8.33 19.75
N PRO A 30 15.71 9.58 20.10
CA PRO A 30 15.11 10.32 21.22
C PRO A 30 13.67 10.76 20.92
N SER A 31 13.29 10.85 19.63
CA SER A 31 11.95 11.15 19.14
C SER A 31 11.45 10.03 18.23
N PHE A 32 10.15 10.03 17.94
CA PHE A 32 9.58 9.19 16.88
C PHE A 32 10.32 9.48 15.56
N ASN A 33 10.64 8.46 14.76
CA ASN A 33 11.31 8.66 13.47
C ASN A 33 10.27 8.65 12.36
N GLU A 34 9.74 9.83 12.07
CA GLU A 34 8.61 10.03 11.16
C GLU A 34 8.97 9.66 9.72
N THR A 35 10.17 10.03 9.28
CA THR A 35 10.69 9.75 7.94
C THR A 35 10.78 8.25 7.68
N LEU A 36 11.31 7.51 8.65
CA LEU A 36 11.40 6.05 8.58
C LEU A 36 10.01 5.41 8.48
N VAL A 37 9.08 5.84 9.34
CA VAL A 37 7.71 5.28 9.37
C VAL A 37 6.96 5.60 8.09
N ALA A 38 7.03 6.83 7.58
CA ALA A 38 6.32 7.17 6.34
C ALA A 38 6.96 6.55 5.09
N GLY A 39 8.29 6.33 5.06
CA GLY A 39 8.94 5.53 4.02
C GLY A 39 8.51 4.05 4.05
N CYS A 40 8.42 3.45 5.24
CA CYS A 40 7.90 2.09 5.39
C CYS A 40 6.42 2.01 5.00
N ALA A 41 5.61 2.99 5.41
CA ALA A 41 4.18 3.05 5.10
C ALA A 41 3.91 3.18 3.60
N SER A 42 4.71 3.98 2.87
CA SER A 42 4.58 4.07 1.42
C SER A 42 4.90 2.72 0.76
N TYR A 43 5.98 2.04 1.19
CA TYR A 43 6.33 0.71 0.70
C TYR A 43 5.23 -0.31 0.97
N GLN A 44 4.70 -0.36 2.20
CA GLN A 44 3.61 -1.28 2.57
C GLN A 44 2.33 -1.00 1.78
N ALA A 45 2.01 0.27 1.54
CA ALA A 45 0.84 0.66 0.75
C ALA A 45 0.95 0.14 -0.69
N PHE A 46 2.10 0.32 -1.35
CA PHE A 46 2.35 -0.24 -2.68
C PHE A 46 2.37 -1.76 -2.66
N ASN A 47 2.97 -2.39 -1.64
CA ASN A 47 3.00 -3.85 -1.52
C ASN A 47 1.60 -4.45 -1.44
N ARG A 48 0.74 -3.88 -0.58
CA ARG A 48 -0.67 -4.27 -0.42
C ARG A 48 -1.47 -4.03 -1.70
N TYR A 49 -1.27 -2.89 -2.34
CA TYR A 49 -1.95 -2.59 -3.59
C TYR A 49 -1.53 -3.57 -4.70
N LEU A 50 -0.24 -3.84 -4.88
CA LEU A 50 0.26 -4.75 -5.92
C LEU A 50 -0.16 -6.20 -5.69
N SER A 51 -0.24 -6.65 -4.43
CA SER A 51 -0.74 -7.99 -4.11
C SER A 51 -2.27 -8.11 -4.24
N GLY A 52 -2.98 -6.97 -4.27
CA GLY A 52 -4.44 -6.94 -4.26
C GLY A 52 -5.06 -7.26 -2.89
N SER A 53 -4.27 -7.24 -1.81
CA SER A 53 -4.77 -7.46 -0.45
C SER A 53 -5.78 -6.38 -0.08
N ASP A 54 -6.96 -6.78 0.40
CA ASP A 54 -8.01 -5.89 0.87
C ASP A 54 -8.50 -4.87 -0.18
N LEU A 55 -8.33 -5.19 -1.48
CA LEU A 55 -8.78 -4.35 -2.59
C LEU A 55 -10.18 -4.78 -3.05
N PHE A 56 -11.20 -4.29 -2.35
CA PHE A 56 -12.61 -4.57 -2.69
C PHE A 56 -13.15 -3.68 -3.82
N ILE A 57 -12.63 -2.45 -3.93
CA ILE A 57 -13.00 -1.48 -4.95
C ILE A 57 -11.74 -1.16 -5.75
N VAL A 58 -11.74 -1.54 -7.02
CA VAL A 58 -10.62 -1.26 -7.92
C VAL A 58 -10.68 0.22 -8.34
N PRO A 59 -9.59 0.99 -8.16
CA PRO A 59 -9.55 2.37 -8.60
C PRO A 59 -9.60 2.43 -10.13
N ARG A 60 -10.44 3.29 -10.67
CA ARG A 60 -10.60 3.55 -12.12
C ARG A 60 -9.89 4.83 -12.56
N SER A 61 -9.46 5.63 -11.60
CA SER A 61 -8.77 6.89 -11.84
C SER A 61 -7.57 7.01 -10.92
N ARG A 62 -6.65 7.91 -11.28
CA ARG A 62 -5.50 8.24 -10.46
C ARG A 62 -5.90 8.75 -9.08
N SER A 63 -6.94 9.57 -8.97
CA SER A 63 -7.39 10.10 -7.67
C SER A 63 -7.94 9.02 -6.75
N GLU A 64 -8.64 8.02 -7.31
CA GLU A 64 -9.09 6.85 -6.56
C GLU A 64 -7.89 6.00 -6.10
N LEU A 65 -6.89 5.81 -6.97
CA LEU A 65 -5.65 5.09 -6.63
C LEU A 65 -4.91 5.79 -5.49
N GLU A 66 -4.77 7.12 -5.55
CA GLU A 66 -4.17 7.92 -4.47
C GLU A 66 -4.95 7.77 -3.16
N SER A 67 -6.29 7.69 -3.21
CA SER A 67 -7.13 7.47 -2.03
C SER A 67 -6.88 6.10 -1.39
N VAL A 68 -6.77 5.05 -2.21
CA VAL A 68 -6.49 3.68 -1.76
C VAL A 68 -5.09 3.60 -1.13
N LEU A 69 -4.07 4.12 -1.81
CA LEU A 69 -2.69 4.14 -1.30
C LEU A 69 -2.60 4.93 0.01
N ARG A 70 -3.31 6.06 0.10
CA ARG A 70 -3.38 6.86 1.32
C ARG A 70 -3.98 6.07 2.47
N ARG A 71 -5.08 5.34 2.25
CA ARG A 71 -5.70 4.50 3.29
C ARG A 71 -4.72 3.43 3.81
N TYR A 72 -4.09 2.69 2.91
CA TYR A 72 -3.13 1.65 3.31
C TYR A 72 -1.91 2.20 4.05
N ALA A 73 -1.43 3.37 3.63
CA ALA A 73 -0.32 4.02 4.30
C ALA A 73 -0.73 4.51 5.71
N TYR A 74 -1.92 5.08 5.88
CA TYR A 74 -2.43 5.43 7.21
C TYR A 74 -2.52 4.21 8.12
N ASP A 75 -3.07 3.09 7.65
CA ASP A 75 -3.15 1.86 8.45
C ASP A 75 -1.76 1.42 8.91
N SER A 76 -0.76 1.51 8.03
CA SER A 76 0.64 1.17 8.34
C SER A 76 1.23 2.10 9.39
N ILE A 77 0.97 3.42 9.29
CA ILE A 77 1.39 4.41 10.28
C ILE A 77 0.69 4.16 11.63
N HIS A 78 -0.60 3.89 11.64
CA HIS A 78 -1.35 3.57 12.85
C HIS A 78 -0.78 2.32 13.55
N ASN A 79 -0.43 1.29 12.78
CA ASN A 79 0.22 0.10 13.32
C ASN A 79 1.59 0.42 13.92
N ALA A 80 2.40 1.25 13.26
CA ALA A 80 3.70 1.66 13.78
C ALA A 80 3.56 2.50 15.07
N ILE A 81 2.61 3.44 15.12
CA ILE A 81 2.33 4.25 16.31
C ILE A 81 1.84 3.38 17.47
N ALA A 82 0.99 2.39 17.20
CA ALA A 82 0.46 1.49 18.23
C ALA A 82 1.57 0.63 18.88
N VAL A 83 2.63 0.32 18.13
CA VAL A 83 3.79 -0.43 18.64
C VAL A 83 4.83 0.48 19.29
N SER A 84 4.95 1.72 18.82
CA SER A 84 5.83 2.73 19.40
C SER A 84 5.45 3.01 20.86
N ARG A 85 6.45 2.99 21.74
CA ARG A 85 6.31 3.35 23.16
C ARG A 85 6.61 4.83 23.40
N ARG A 86 6.89 5.60 22.34
CA ARG A 86 7.18 7.03 22.40
C ARG A 86 5.90 7.87 22.34
N PRO A 87 5.84 9.00 23.07
CA PRO A 87 4.73 9.92 22.99
C PRO A 87 4.66 10.55 21.60
N PHE A 88 3.54 10.34 20.90
CA PHE A 88 3.28 10.92 19.59
C PHE A 88 2.63 12.30 19.75
N SER A 89 3.22 13.36 19.18
CA SER A 89 2.63 14.70 19.24
C SER A 89 1.66 14.93 18.07
N ALA A 90 0.45 15.42 18.35
CA ALA A 90 -0.62 15.54 17.35
C ALA A 90 -0.34 16.60 16.26
N VAL A 91 0.53 17.57 16.54
CA VAL A 91 0.89 18.68 15.63
C VAL A 91 1.58 18.19 14.37
N VAL A 92 2.27 17.04 14.42
CA VAL A 92 3.09 16.57 13.31
C VAL A 92 2.27 15.88 12.19
N THR A 93 0.98 15.62 12.42
CA THR A 93 0.13 14.85 11.50
C THR A 93 -0.08 15.53 10.13
N ALA A 94 -0.21 16.85 10.05
CA ALA A 94 -0.50 17.53 8.78
C ALA A 94 0.72 17.55 7.82
N GLU A 95 1.92 17.81 8.35
CA GLU A 95 3.16 17.80 7.57
C GLU A 95 3.48 16.37 7.08
N HIS A 96 3.20 15.35 7.89
CA HIS A 96 3.37 13.95 7.49
C HIS A 96 2.46 13.51 6.38
N VAL A 97 1.22 13.96 6.38
CA VAL A 97 0.28 13.64 5.29
C VAL A 97 0.74 14.28 3.99
N CYS A 98 1.33 15.47 4.05
CA CYS A 98 1.95 16.13 2.91
C CYS A 98 3.18 15.36 2.40
N TRP A 99 4.08 14.95 3.30
CA TRP A 99 5.30 14.22 2.96
C TRP A 99 5.02 12.80 2.45
N LEU A 100 4.10 12.09 3.11
CA LEU A 100 3.64 10.79 2.64
C LEU A 100 3.02 10.91 1.25
N LYS A 101 2.25 11.98 0.99
CA LYS A 101 1.70 12.28 -0.32
C LYS A 101 2.79 12.51 -1.36
N SER A 102 3.84 13.27 -1.04
CA SER A 102 4.92 13.50 -2.00
C SER A 102 5.65 12.20 -2.37
N LEU A 103 5.83 11.26 -1.42
CA LEU A 103 6.45 9.96 -1.68
C LEU A 103 5.69 9.14 -2.72
N TYR A 104 4.41 8.85 -2.51
CA TYR A 104 3.66 8.06 -3.48
C TYR A 104 3.31 8.86 -4.75
N CYS A 105 3.11 10.17 -4.68
CA CYS A 105 2.95 10.99 -5.88
C CYS A 105 4.22 10.99 -6.74
N GLY A 106 5.42 10.92 -6.16
CA GLY A 106 6.68 10.77 -6.90
C GLY A 106 6.68 9.49 -7.75
N VAL A 107 6.33 8.36 -7.14
CA VAL A 107 6.24 7.06 -7.84
C VAL A 107 5.15 7.08 -8.92
N LEU A 108 3.99 7.67 -8.62
CA LEU A 108 2.86 7.78 -9.57
C LEU A 108 3.13 8.75 -10.72
N ASN A 109 3.96 9.78 -10.51
CA ASN A 109 4.35 10.74 -11.54
C ASN A 109 5.49 10.26 -12.43
N THR A 110 6.11 9.12 -12.10
CA THR A 110 7.21 8.56 -12.89
C THR A 110 6.62 7.69 -14.00
N ASP A 111 6.92 8.05 -15.25
CA ASP A 111 6.46 7.36 -16.46
C ASP A 111 4.93 7.09 -16.46
N ASP A 112 4.52 5.95 -17.02
CA ASP A 112 3.12 5.51 -17.09
C ASP A 112 2.70 4.71 -15.84
N ASN A 113 3.39 4.87 -14.71
CA ASN A 113 3.15 4.05 -13.51
C ASN A 113 1.71 4.13 -13.01
N ALA A 114 1.10 5.31 -13.02
CA ALA A 114 -0.28 5.48 -12.61
C ALA A 114 -1.27 4.70 -13.50
N GLU A 115 -1.07 4.72 -14.82
CA GLU A 115 -1.92 3.98 -15.77
C GLU A 115 -1.75 2.47 -15.61
N VAL A 116 -0.51 2.01 -15.47
CA VAL A 116 -0.19 0.60 -15.25
C VAL A 116 -0.82 0.09 -13.95
N LEU A 117 -0.73 0.86 -12.86
CA LEU A 117 -1.30 0.49 -11.57
C LEU A 117 -2.83 0.44 -11.59
N VAL A 118 -3.50 1.34 -12.31
CA VAL A 118 -4.95 1.31 -12.52
C VAL A 118 -5.37 0.11 -13.39
N ALA A 119 -4.59 -0.20 -14.43
CA ALA A 119 -4.86 -1.33 -15.32
C ALA A 119 -4.64 -2.69 -14.65
N LEU A 120 -3.73 -2.78 -13.67
CA LEU A 120 -3.31 -4.02 -13.00
C LEU A 120 -4.50 -4.88 -12.51
N HIS A 121 -5.40 -4.27 -11.75
CA HIS A 121 -6.55 -4.99 -11.15
C HIS A 121 -7.78 -4.98 -12.05
N THR A 122 -7.80 -4.14 -13.08
CA THR A 122 -8.88 -4.11 -14.08
C THR A 122 -8.82 -5.32 -14.99
N ALA A 123 -7.62 -5.76 -15.39
CA ALA A 123 -7.43 -6.96 -16.22
C ALA A 123 -7.83 -8.26 -15.50
N ASN A 124 -7.53 -8.35 -14.20
CA ASN A 124 -7.77 -9.56 -13.40
C ASN A 124 -9.28 -9.86 -13.20
N ARG A 125 -10.13 -8.84 -13.34
CA ARG A 125 -11.60 -8.98 -13.22
C ARG A 125 -12.26 -9.60 -14.47
N ARG A 126 -11.66 -9.47 -15.66
CA ARG A 126 -12.21 -10.06 -16.90
C ARG A 126 -12.05 -11.58 -16.95
N THR A 127 -11.09 -12.12 -16.21
CA THR A 127 -10.76 -13.55 -16.19
C THR A 127 -11.53 -14.35 -15.14
N GLN A 128 -12.40 -13.75 -14.33
CA GLN A 128 -13.32 -14.53 -13.51
C GLN A 128 -14.47 -15.02 -14.39
N PRO A 129 -14.59 -16.34 -14.66
CA PRO A 129 -15.77 -16.86 -15.33
C PRO A 129 -16.98 -16.52 -14.46
N SER A 130 -17.99 -15.95 -15.09
CA SER A 130 -19.25 -15.62 -14.42
C SER A 130 -19.78 -16.88 -13.74
N THR A 131 -20.21 -16.74 -12.48
CA THR A 131 -20.87 -17.80 -11.72
C THR A 131 -22.13 -18.34 -12.41
N SER A 132 -22.62 -17.65 -13.45
CA SER A 132 -23.68 -18.05 -14.37
C SER A 132 -23.38 -19.34 -15.15
N ASP A 133 -22.12 -19.62 -15.50
CA ASP A 133 -21.76 -20.81 -16.29
C ASP A 133 -21.69 -22.10 -15.45
N ARG A 134 -21.60 -21.97 -14.12
CA ARG A 134 -21.51 -23.12 -13.23
C ARG A 134 -22.86 -23.80 -12.97
N ALA A 135 -23.97 -23.13 -13.27
CA ALA A 135 -25.32 -23.65 -13.08
C ALA A 135 -25.80 -24.55 -14.23
N LEU A 136 -25.24 -24.42 -15.44
CA LEU A 136 -25.65 -25.21 -16.61
C LEU A 136 -24.99 -26.60 -16.67
N ALA A 137 -23.90 -26.82 -15.94
CA ALA A 137 -23.21 -28.11 -15.90
C ALA A 137 -23.85 -29.13 -14.94
N ALA A 138 -24.76 -28.71 -14.06
CA ALA A 138 -25.39 -29.58 -13.06
C ALA A 138 -26.66 -30.29 -13.55
N THR A 139 -27.20 -29.93 -14.73
CA THR A 139 -28.50 -30.43 -15.23
C THR A 139 -28.37 -31.45 -16.35
N SER A 140 -27.34 -32.31 -16.31
CA SER A 140 -27.26 -33.45 -17.22
C SER A 140 -26.76 -34.70 -16.50
N ILE A 141 -27.60 -35.25 -15.63
CA ILE A 141 -27.55 -36.67 -15.29
C ILE A 141 -28.82 -37.29 -15.89
N ARG A 142 -28.55 -38.11 -16.90
CA ARG A 142 -29.44 -38.83 -17.80
C ARG A 142 -30.37 -39.84 -17.09
N THR A 143 -31.59 -39.92 -17.66
CA THR A 143 -32.45 -41.08 -17.97
C THR A 143 -32.20 -42.41 -17.27
#